data_AF-A0A7R9WNZ3-F1
#
_entry.id   AF-A0A7R9WNZ3-F1
#
_cell.length_a   1.000
_cell.length_b   1.000
_cell.length_c   1.000
_cell.angle_alpha   90.00
_cell.angle_beta   90.00
_cell.angle_gamma   90.00
#
_symmetry.space_group_name_H-M   'P 1'
#
loop_
_entity.id
_entity.type
_entity.pdbx_description
1 polymer ?
#
loop_
_entity_poly.entity_id
_entity_poly.type
_entity_poly.pdbx_seq_one_letter_code
_entity_poly.pdbx_strand_id
1 'polypeptide(L)'
;TVLTVVPNTDTTHNIIVCTLCSCYPSGLLGIAPAWYKSREYRSRAVREPRSVLSEFGLQLPSAKSIRVHDSTADHRYLVLPERPEGTEGWSDDELRRIITRDTMLGVAVPKLE
;
A
#
# COMPACT_ATOMS: atom_id res chain seq x y z
N THR A 1 7.30 -18.45 -4.82
CA THR A 1 6.81 -17.11 -4.47
C THR A 1 5.63 -16.78 -5.35
N VAL A 2 4.48 -16.56 -4.76
CA VAL A 2 3.25 -16.14 -5.46
C VAL A 2 3.09 -14.64 -5.28
N LEU A 3 2.90 -13.91 -6.37
CA LEU A 3 2.57 -12.48 -6.33
C LEU A 3 1.05 -12.31 -6.50
N THR A 4 0.41 -11.65 -5.53
CA THR A 4 -1.01 -11.33 -5.58
C THR A 4 -1.20 -9.81 -5.64
N VAL A 5 -1.85 -9.34 -6.70
CA VAL A 5 -2.25 -7.93 -6.80
C VAL A 5 -3.60 -7.75 -6.11
N VAL A 6 -3.70 -6.79 -5.19
CA VAL A 6 -4.90 -6.51 -4.40
C VAL A 6 -5.42 -5.11 -4.74
N PRO A 7 -6.58 -4.99 -5.42
CA PRO A 7 -7.11 -3.70 -5.84
C PRO A 7 -7.77 -2.97 -4.67
N ASN A 8 -7.48 -1.68 -4.56
CA ASN A 8 -8.31 -0.77 -3.79
C ASN A 8 -9.62 -0.50 -4.54
N THR A 9 -10.68 -0.26 -3.78
CA THR A 9 -12.03 0.06 -4.27
C THR A 9 -12.65 1.13 -3.38
N ASP A 10 -13.79 1.67 -3.79
CA ASP A 10 -14.53 2.68 -3.01
C ASP A 10 -14.76 2.25 -1.54
N THR A 11 -14.93 0.94 -1.31
CA THR A 11 -15.24 0.36 0.01
C THR A 11 -14.07 -0.32 0.69
N THR A 12 -12.94 -0.56 0.00
CA THR A 12 -11.82 -1.32 0.54
C THR A 12 -10.48 -0.68 0.21
N HIS A 13 -9.67 -0.43 1.23
CA HIS A 13 -8.28 -0.01 1.11
C HIS A 13 -7.36 -1.14 1.60
N ASN A 14 -6.36 -1.51 0.82
CA ASN A 14 -5.42 -2.56 1.15
C ASN A 14 -4.12 -1.95 1.67
N ILE A 15 -3.47 -2.62 2.63
CA ILE A 15 -2.14 -2.28 3.14
C ILE A 15 -1.32 -3.56 3.30
N ILE A 16 -0.02 -3.50 3.02
CA ILE A 16 0.87 -4.66 3.05
C ILE A 16 1.85 -4.55 4.21
N VAL A 17 2.05 -5.64 4.94
CA VAL A 17 3.05 -5.76 6.01
C VAL A 17 3.73 -7.12 5.96
N CYS A 18 4.88 -7.25 6.62
CA CYS A 18 5.42 -8.54 7.01
C CYS A 18 5.69 -8.49 8.52
N THR A 19 4.76 -8.97 9.33
CA THR A 19 4.83 -8.81 10.77
C THR A 19 6.06 -9.52 11.36
N LEU A 20 6.48 -10.64 10.76
CA LEU A 20 7.59 -11.47 11.25
C LEU A 20 8.97 -10.96 10.86
N CYS A 21 9.12 -10.27 9.73
CA CYS A 21 10.41 -9.78 9.26
C CYS A 21 10.28 -8.59 8.30
N SER A 22 10.31 -8.86 6.99
CA SER A 22 10.42 -7.85 5.94
C SER A 22 10.10 -8.42 4.54
N CYS A 23 9.35 -9.53 4.44
CA CYS A 23 8.94 -10.13 3.18
C CYS A 23 8.29 -9.08 2.26
N TYR A 24 8.85 -8.89 1.07
CA TYR A 24 8.57 -7.76 0.19
C TYR A 24 8.75 -8.15 -1.29
N PRO A 25 7.97 -7.61 -2.24
CA PRO A 25 8.12 -7.90 -3.68
C PRO A 25 9.32 -7.14 -4.28
N SER A 26 10.54 -7.45 -3.82
CA SER A 26 11.75 -6.67 -4.16
C SER A 26 12.12 -6.68 -5.63
N GLY A 27 11.75 -7.73 -6.38
CA GLY A 27 11.94 -7.77 -7.84
C GLY A 27 11.13 -6.73 -8.61
N LEU A 28 10.07 -6.17 -8.00
CA LEU A 28 9.23 -5.12 -8.59
C LEU A 28 9.47 -3.75 -7.96
N LEU A 29 9.64 -3.70 -6.64
CA LEU A 29 9.67 -2.44 -5.88
C LEU A 29 11.05 -2.08 -5.31
N GLY A 30 12.08 -2.88 -5.59
CA GLY A 30 13.43 -2.68 -5.08
C GLY A 30 13.58 -3.03 -3.60
N ILE A 31 14.44 -2.30 -2.89
CA ILE A 31 14.73 -2.57 -1.48
C ILE A 31 13.61 -2.04 -0.60
N ALA A 32 13.14 -2.88 0.33
CA ALA A 32 12.12 -2.49 1.31
C ALA A 32 12.59 -1.27 2.14
N PRO A 33 11.75 -0.23 2.29
CA PRO A 33 12.11 0.97 3.03
C PRO A 33 12.35 0.67 4.51
N ALA A 34 13.11 1.55 5.19
CA ALA A 34 13.46 1.39 6.60
C ALA A 34 12.21 1.27 7.50
N TRP A 35 11.20 2.11 7.25
CA TRP A 35 9.94 2.10 8.00
C TRP A 35 9.17 0.78 7.87
N TYR A 36 9.23 0.10 6.72
CA TYR A 36 8.52 -1.17 6.51
C TYR A 36 9.08 -2.29 7.39
N LYS A 37 10.38 -2.23 7.66
CA LYS A 37 11.12 -3.18 8.51
C LYS A 37 11.03 -2.84 10.00
N SER A 38 10.54 -1.64 10.34
CA SER A 38 10.53 -1.13 11.69
C SER A 38 9.54 -1.90 12.57
N ARG A 39 9.84 -1.97 13.87
CA ARG A 39 8.97 -2.68 14.83
C ARG A 39 7.62 -1.98 14.92
N GLU A 40 7.62 -0.66 14.87
CA GLU A 40 6.45 0.20 14.96
C GLU A 40 5.46 -0.14 13.84
N TYR A 41 5.90 -0.18 12.58
CA TYR A 41 5.03 -0.55 11.47
C TYR A 41 4.54 -1.99 11.60
N ARG A 42 5.48 -2.93 11.82
CA ARG A 42 5.19 -4.37 11.86
C ARG A 42 4.20 -4.77 12.95
N SER A 43 4.26 -4.16 14.14
CA SER A 43 3.34 -4.51 15.23
C SER A 43 2.01 -3.76 15.16
N ARG A 44 1.99 -2.57 14.55
CA ARG A 44 0.80 -1.69 14.57
C ARG A 44 -0.06 -1.82 13.33
N ALA A 45 0.51 -2.09 12.16
CA ALA A 45 -0.25 -2.15 10.90
C ALA A 45 -1.40 -3.17 10.94
N VAL A 46 -1.25 -4.28 11.67
CA VAL A 46 -2.31 -5.30 11.84
C VAL A 46 -3.32 -4.99 12.94
N ARG A 47 -2.99 -4.11 13.89
CA ARG A 47 -3.81 -3.84 15.09
C ARG A 47 -4.56 -2.52 15.00
N GLU A 48 -3.90 -1.48 14.49
CA GLU A 48 -4.42 -0.13 14.40
C GLU A 48 -4.08 0.53 13.04
N PRO A 49 -4.42 -0.12 11.91
CA PRO A 49 -4.03 0.34 10.59
C PRO A 49 -4.45 1.78 10.28
N ARG A 50 -5.64 2.22 10.76
CA ARG A 50 -6.09 3.61 10.56
C ARG A 50 -5.15 4.62 11.23
N SER A 51 -4.69 4.34 12.44
CA SER A 51 -3.76 5.22 13.15
C SER A 51 -2.41 5.25 12.45
N VAL A 52 -1.91 4.10 11.97
CA VAL A 52 -0.69 4.04 11.18
C VAL A 52 -0.82 4.87 9.91
N LEU A 53 -1.88 4.68 9.13
CA LEU A 53 -2.11 5.47 7.90
C LEU A 53 -2.22 6.97 8.18
N SER A 54 -2.86 7.36 9.29
CA SER A 54 -2.92 8.75 9.74
C SER A 54 -1.52 9.36 9.93
N GLU A 55 -0.57 8.60 10.46
CA GLU A 55 0.83 9.03 10.64
C GLU A 55 1.59 9.17 9.31
N PHE A 56 1.20 8.39 8.28
CA PHE A 56 1.64 8.60 6.90
C PHE A 56 0.92 9.78 6.20
N GLY A 57 0.00 10.45 6.90
CA GLY A 57 -0.79 11.55 6.35
C GLY A 57 -1.98 11.11 5.49
N LEU A 58 -2.38 9.83 5.55
CA LEU A 58 -3.53 9.29 4.83
C LEU A 58 -4.72 9.09 5.79
N GLN A 59 -5.73 9.96 5.67
CA GLN A 59 -7.02 9.80 6.34
C GLN A 59 -7.99 9.10 5.41
N LEU A 60 -8.54 7.96 5.85
CA LEU A 60 -9.57 7.23 5.11
C LEU A 60 -10.93 7.42 5.78
N PRO A 61 -12.03 7.51 5.01
CA PRO A 61 -13.38 7.52 5.57
C PRO A 61 -13.61 6.33 6.51
N SER A 62 -14.37 6.55 7.58
CA SER A 62 -14.70 5.50 8.57
C SER A 62 -15.41 4.30 7.93
N ALA A 63 -16.23 4.56 6.90
CA ALA A 63 -16.95 3.55 6.15
C ALA A 63 -16.05 2.70 5.23
N LYS A 64 -14.87 3.20 4.81
CA LYS A 64 -13.96 2.47 3.92
C LYS A 64 -13.18 1.43 4.73
N SER A 65 -13.42 0.15 4.47
CA SER A 65 -12.75 -0.94 5.19
C SER A 65 -11.25 -0.97 4.89
N ILE A 66 -10.42 -1.36 5.86
CA ILE A 66 -8.99 -1.58 5.64
C ILE A 66 -8.69 -3.07 5.73
N ARG A 67 -8.07 -3.61 4.69
CA ARG A 67 -7.59 -4.99 4.64
C ARG A 67 -6.06 -5.01 4.71
N VAL A 68 -5.56 -5.62 5.79
CA VAL A 68 -4.13 -5.78 6.01
C VAL A 68 -3.69 -7.14 5.48
N HIS A 69 -2.71 -7.14 4.57
CA HIS A 69 -2.12 -8.34 4.01
C HIS A 69 -0.76 -8.58 4.64
N ASP A 70 -0.68 -9.62 5.49
CA ASP A 70 0.58 -10.03 6.10
C ASP A 70 1.32 -11.03 5.20
N SER A 71 2.49 -10.64 4.73
CA SER A 71 3.35 -11.39 3.83
C SER A 71 4.03 -12.53 4.59
N THR A 72 3.26 -13.58 4.82
CA THR A 72 3.70 -14.84 5.44
C THR A 72 4.00 -15.89 4.36
N ALA A 73 4.81 -16.89 4.72
CA ALA A 73 5.28 -17.92 3.80
C ALA A 73 5.87 -17.32 2.50
N ASP A 74 5.46 -17.84 1.35
CA ASP A 74 5.97 -17.48 0.03
C ASP A 74 5.10 -16.47 -0.73
N HIS A 75 4.09 -15.87 -0.06
CA HIS A 75 3.20 -14.89 -0.68
C HIS A 75 3.80 -13.47 -0.64
N ARG A 76 3.64 -12.75 -1.74
CA ARG A 76 3.97 -11.32 -1.86
C ARG A 76 2.76 -10.60 -2.41
N TYR A 77 2.53 -9.38 -1.92
CA TYR A 77 1.40 -8.57 -2.31
C TYR A 77 1.86 -7.31 -3.03
N LEU A 78 1.00 -6.77 -3.88
CA LEU A 78 1.12 -5.45 -4.48
C LEU A 78 -0.27 -4.78 -4.44
N VAL A 79 -0.35 -3.57 -3.90
CA VAL A 79 -1.61 -2.80 -3.96
C VAL A 79 -1.74 -2.20 -5.35
N LEU A 80 -2.90 -2.41 -5.98
CA LEU A 80 -3.31 -1.62 -7.14
C LEU A 80 -4.19 -0.47 -6.63
N PRO A 81 -3.67 0.76 -6.56
CA PRO A 81 -4.44 1.90 -6.06
C PRO A 81 -5.58 2.26 -7.02
N GLU A 82 -6.60 2.94 -6.50
CA GLU A 82 -7.65 3.54 -7.32
C GLU A 82 -7.07 4.67 -8.18
N ARG A 83 -7.58 4.79 -9.40
CA ARG A 83 -7.27 5.93 -10.27
C ARG A 83 -7.93 7.18 -9.68
N PRO A 84 -7.19 8.24 -9.38
CA PRO A 84 -7.79 9.47 -8.87
C PRO A 84 -8.57 10.20 -9.97
N GLU A 85 -9.64 10.89 -9.55
CA GLU A 85 -10.39 11.82 -10.40
C GLU A 85 -9.47 12.92 -10.95
N GLY A 86 -9.78 13.46 -12.13
CA GLY A 86 -8.98 14.50 -12.78
C GLY A 86 -7.80 13.97 -13.59
N THR A 87 -7.66 12.64 -13.69
CA THR A 87 -6.65 12.00 -14.55
C THR A 87 -7.23 11.48 -15.86
N GLU A 88 -8.47 11.83 -16.20
CA GLU A 88 -9.11 11.41 -17.44
C GLU A 88 -8.27 11.84 -18.65
N GLY A 89 -8.07 10.93 -19.60
CA GLY A 89 -7.27 11.20 -20.80
C GLY A 89 -5.74 11.24 -20.61
N TRP A 90 -5.24 11.12 -19.37
CA TRP A 90 -3.79 10.99 -19.13
C TRP A 90 -3.22 9.77 -19.84
N SER A 91 -2.03 9.94 -20.39
CA SER A 91 -1.18 8.88 -20.92
C SER A 91 -0.62 7.97 -19.83
N ASP A 92 -0.13 6.80 -20.21
CA ASP A 92 0.55 5.88 -19.31
C ASP A 92 1.73 6.54 -18.58
N ASP A 93 2.49 7.39 -19.26
CA ASP A 93 3.65 8.07 -18.66
C ASP A 93 3.25 9.15 -17.66
N GLU A 94 2.11 9.82 -17.85
CA GLU A 94 1.55 10.75 -16.87
C GLU A 94 1.03 10.00 -15.64
N LEU A 95 0.28 8.89 -15.84
CA LEU A 95 -0.20 8.05 -14.75
C LEU A 95 0.95 7.45 -13.94
N ARG A 96 2.04 7.02 -14.58
CA ARG A 96 3.21 6.48 -13.88
C ARG A 96 3.84 7.47 -12.90
N ARG A 97 3.76 8.77 -13.15
CA ARG A 97 4.34 9.81 -12.26
C ARG A 97 3.66 9.87 -10.89
N ILE A 98 2.38 9.52 -10.82
CA ILE A 98 1.60 9.55 -9.57
C ILE A 98 1.58 8.20 -8.84
N ILE A 99 2.11 7.14 -9.46
CA ILE A 99 2.25 5.82 -8.83
C ILE A 99 3.61 5.73 -8.16
N THR A 100 3.61 5.72 -6.83
CA THR A 100 4.84 5.57 -6.02
C THR A 100 4.90 4.21 -5.35
N ARG A 101 6.08 3.84 -4.85
CA ARG A 101 6.27 2.65 -4.00
C ARG A 101 5.26 2.62 -2.84
N ASP A 102 4.99 3.77 -2.24
CA ASP A 102 4.15 3.87 -1.06
C ASP A 102 2.66 3.70 -1.42
N THR A 103 2.24 4.11 -2.63
CA THR A 103 0.91 3.76 -3.17
C THR A 103 0.75 2.26 -3.41
N MET A 104 1.82 1.61 -3.89
CA MET A 104 1.84 0.16 -4.12
C MET A 104 1.99 -0.68 -2.84
N LEU A 105 2.28 -0.05 -1.70
CA LEU A 105 2.23 -0.67 -0.36
C LEU A 105 0.95 -0.34 0.42
N GLY A 106 0.14 0.58 -0.11
CA GLY A 106 -1.11 1.00 0.50
C GLY A 106 -0.97 1.99 1.66
N VAL A 107 0.20 2.59 1.86
CA VAL A 107 0.40 3.63 2.89
C VAL A 107 0.18 5.05 2.35
N ALA A 108 -0.02 5.18 1.03
CA ALA A 108 -0.38 6.42 0.35
C ALA A 108 -1.43 6.14 -0.74
N VAL A 109 -2.05 7.20 -1.26
CA VAL A 109 -2.86 7.19 -2.49
C VAL A 109 -2.19 8.08 -3.54
N PRO A 110 -2.39 7.82 -4.84
CA PRO A 110 -1.87 8.69 -5.90
C PRO A 110 -2.35 10.12 -5.71
N LYS A 111 -1.47 11.11 -5.90
CA LYS A 111 -1.78 12.54 -5.77
C LYS A 111 -1.45 13.24 -7.09
N LEU A 112 -2.37 14.09 -7.55
CA LEU A 112 -2.12 15.01 -8.65
C LEU A 112 -1.37 16.19 -8.03
N GLU A 113 -0.12 16.39 -8.40
CA GLU A 113 0.66 17.58 -8.01
C GLU A 113 0.22 18.81 -8.81
#